data_AF-M3I1G7-F1
#
_entry.id   AF-M3I1G7-F1
#
_cell.length_a   1.000
_cell.length_b   1.000
_cell.length_c   1.000
_cell.angle_alpha   90.00
_cell.angle_beta   90.00
_cell.angle_gamma   90.00
#
_symmetry.space_group_name_H-M   'P 1'
#
loop_
_entity.id
_entity.type
_entity.pdbx_description
1 polymer ?
#
loop_
_entity_poly.entity_id
_entity_poly.type
_entity_poly.pdbx_seq_one_letter_code
_entity_poly.pdbx_strand_id
1 'polypeptide(L)'
;MVNPIQELTKKFKKPTMDPLSYEILKSEIIRTKILFIFFASTSVIMSVIFVVFHEWIVKETGGHFPFYAVLGVNLGTAIYELIINRVFNRFLQKRKGVFSVARFGNVLIEISSVGLLLWFNIGAFASPLIPLYSPAVLTFFIFIILSVLRLEFWLSAFTGFVAGAELLVLAILYIPQNPIPMPINFFNSVAPFISKSLLFFFSGIAAGLVGIQLKRSLISAMSAVQEKNKVVGMFGQYVSPDVVDRLLEQKNESFSEFKRVCVMFLDIRNFTRFSEKRPPGEVIDYLNYIFSHLIDIVNVHNGMINKFLGDGFMAVFGAPISDGG
;
A
#
# COMPACT_ATOMS: atom_id res chain seq x y z
N MET A 1 5.14 -32.81 -33.11
CA MET A 1 4.12 -31.77 -32.90
C MET A 1 4.08 -31.46 -31.41
N VAL A 2 4.51 -30.26 -31.03
CA VAL A 2 4.54 -29.82 -29.63
C VAL A 2 3.11 -29.55 -29.19
N ASN A 3 2.68 -30.16 -28.09
CA ASN A 3 1.33 -30.03 -27.55
C ASN A 3 1.08 -28.54 -27.18
N PRO A 4 0.12 -27.84 -27.81
CA PRO A 4 -0.16 -26.42 -27.56
C PRO A 4 -0.50 -26.13 -26.10
N ILE A 5 -1.07 -27.13 -25.41
CA ILE A 5 -1.44 -27.05 -24.00
C ILE A 5 -0.19 -27.16 -23.10
N GLN A 6 0.83 -27.93 -23.49
CA GLN A 6 2.12 -27.97 -22.78
C GLN A 6 2.92 -26.67 -22.95
N GLU A 7 2.80 -26.00 -24.10
CA GLU A 7 3.43 -24.71 -24.36
C GLU A 7 2.73 -23.58 -23.59
N LEU A 8 1.39 -23.61 -23.54
CA LEU A 8 0.58 -22.72 -22.70
C LEU A 8 0.86 -22.95 -21.20
N THR A 9 0.91 -24.19 -20.72
CA THR A 9 1.27 -24.45 -19.31
C THR A 9 2.70 -24.06 -18.99
N LYS A 10 3.68 -24.21 -19.90
CA LYS A 10 5.04 -23.65 -19.71
C LYS A 10 5.04 -22.12 -19.61
N LYS A 11 4.18 -21.44 -20.38
CA LYS A 11 4.02 -19.98 -20.36
C LYS A 11 3.37 -19.47 -19.07
N PHE A 12 2.62 -20.32 -18.35
CA PHE A 12 1.94 -19.99 -17.09
C PHE A 12 2.53 -20.68 -15.83
N LYS A 13 3.63 -21.45 -15.94
CA LYS A 13 4.25 -22.19 -14.80
C LYS A 13 5.30 -21.41 -14.02
N LYS A 14 5.18 -20.10 -13.86
CA LYS A 14 5.90 -19.38 -12.80
C LYS A 14 5.06 -18.19 -12.30
N PRO A 15 4.45 -18.25 -11.11
CA PRO A 15 4.30 -17.05 -10.32
C PRO A 15 5.71 -16.73 -9.81
N THR A 16 6.50 -15.96 -10.57
CA THR A 16 7.84 -15.54 -10.11
C THR A 16 7.80 -14.61 -8.90
N MET A 17 6.61 -14.10 -8.56
CA MET A 17 6.38 -13.15 -7.48
C MET A 17 5.14 -13.59 -6.71
N ASP A 18 5.30 -13.76 -5.40
CA ASP A 18 4.18 -14.05 -4.50
C ASP A 18 3.23 -12.84 -4.40
N PRO A 19 1.94 -13.06 -4.05
CA PRO A 19 0.95 -11.99 -3.99
C PRO A 19 1.32 -10.84 -3.04
N LEU A 20 2.01 -11.14 -1.94
CA LEU A 20 2.43 -10.14 -0.96
C LEU A 20 3.55 -9.26 -1.52
N SER A 21 4.56 -9.84 -2.15
CA SER A 21 5.62 -9.10 -2.84
C SER A 21 5.06 -8.20 -3.94
N TYR A 22 4.02 -8.66 -4.66
CA TYR A 22 3.32 -7.85 -5.67
C TYR A 22 2.69 -6.59 -5.05
N GLU A 23 1.95 -6.73 -3.95
CA GLU A 23 1.34 -5.59 -3.24
C GLU A 23 2.41 -4.66 -2.62
N ILE A 24 3.52 -5.20 -2.11
CA ILE A 24 4.65 -4.38 -1.62
C ILE A 24 5.24 -3.54 -2.76
N LEU A 25 5.49 -4.13 -3.93
CA LEU A 25 6.03 -3.39 -5.08
C LEU A 25 5.04 -2.34 -5.59
N LYS A 26 3.73 -2.63 -5.57
CA LYS A 26 2.68 -1.67 -5.91
C LYS A 26 2.66 -0.48 -4.94
N SER A 27 2.79 -0.75 -3.65
CA SER A 27 2.90 0.29 -2.61
C SER A 27 4.14 1.17 -2.81
N GLU A 28 5.28 0.60 -3.20
CA GLU A 28 6.49 1.35 -3.60
C GLU A 28 6.29 2.23 -4.85
N ILE A 29 5.55 1.74 -5.85
CA ILE A 29 5.21 2.54 -7.04
C ILE A 29 4.34 3.74 -6.65
N ILE A 30 3.39 3.56 -5.73
CA ILE A 30 2.58 4.67 -5.21
C ILE A 30 3.47 5.68 -4.47
N ARG A 31 4.38 5.21 -3.60
CA ARG A 31 5.32 6.04 -2.84
C ARG A 31 6.17 6.94 -3.75
N THR A 32 6.82 6.34 -4.75
CA THR A 32 7.68 7.06 -5.71
C THR A 32 6.88 8.05 -6.56
N LYS A 33 5.61 7.74 -6.88
CA LYS A 33 4.72 8.68 -7.56
C LYS A 33 4.35 9.88 -6.68
N ILE A 34 4.07 9.64 -5.39
CA ILE A 34 3.80 10.72 -4.42
C ILE A 34 5.02 11.63 -4.28
N LEU A 35 6.23 11.06 -4.12
CA LEU A 35 7.47 11.82 -4.05
C LEU A 35 7.71 12.64 -5.32
N PHE A 36 7.56 12.03 -6.50
CA PHE A 36 7.65 12.75 -7.77
C PHE A 36 6.71 13.95 -7.83
N ILE A 37 5.42 13.75 -7.53
CA ILE A 37 4.42 14.83 -7.55
C ILE A 37 4.81 15.92 -6.56
N PHE A 38 5.19 15.54 -5.34
CA PHE A 38 5.58 16.48 -4.30
C PHE A 38 6.78 17.36 -4.73
N PHE A 39 7.86 16.76 -5.21
CA PHE A 39 9.06 17.51 -5.63
C PHE A 39 8.82 18.32 -6.91
N ALA A 40 8.03 17.80 -7.86
CA ALA A 40 7.65 18.55 -9.05
C ALA A 40 6.76 19.76 -8.69
N SER A 41 5.74 19.58 -7.84
CA SER A 41 4.85 20.66 -7.42
C SER A 41 5.58 21.71 -6.60
N THR A 42 6.44 21.30 -5.66
CA THR A 42 7.24 22.24 -4.87
C THR A 42 8.22 23.01 -5.75
N SER A 43 8.82 22.38 -6.76
CA SER A 43 9.67 23.08 -7.75
C SER A 43 8.91 24.16 -8.52
N VAL A 44 7.68 23.86 -8.98
CA VAL A 44 6.83 24.84 -9.68
C VAL A 44 6.42 25.97 -8.75
N ILE A 45 5.92 25.65 -7.55
CA ILE A 45 5.49 26.65 -6.56
C ILE A 45 6.66 27.54 -6.17
N MET A 46 7.83 26.96 -5.88
CA MET A 46 9.04 27.70 -5.54
C MET A 46 9.48 28.63 -6.66
N SER A 47 9.36 28.19 -7.92
CA SER A 47 9.68 29.02 -9.10
C SER A 47 8.71 30.20 -9.24
N VAL A 48 7.42 29.98 -9.06
CA VAL A 48 6.41 31.04 -9.08
C VAL A 48 6.66 32.05 -7.96
N ILE A 49 6.88 31.58 -6.73
CA ILE A 49 7.19 32.45 -5.59
C ILE A 49 8.45 33.25 -5.84
N PHE A 50 9.51 32.63 -6.36
CA PHE A 50 10.77 33.31 -6.63
C PHE A 50 10.65 34.39 -7.70
N VAL A 51 9.85 34.17 -8.76
CA VAL A 51 9.62 35.16 -9.81
C VAL A 51 8.74 36.31 -9.32
N VAL A 52 7.65 36.00 -8.60
CA VAL A 52 6.69 37.02 -8.13
C VAL A 52 7.25 37.88 -7.00
N PHE A 53 8.00 37.28 -6.07
CA PHE A 53 8.53 37.95 -4.88
C PHE A 53 10.05 38.16 -4.95
N HIS A 54 10.61 38.22 -6.16
CA HIS A 54 12.06 38.26 -6.38
C HIS A 54 12.76 39.35 -5.56
N GLU A 55 12.30 40.60 -5.67
CA GLU A 55 12.90 41.74 -4.97
C GLU A 55 12.84 41.60 -3.44
N TRP A 56 11.73 41.10 -2.92
CA TRP A 56 11.55 40.87 -1.48
C TRP A 56 12.50 39.78 -0.98
N ILE A 57 12.62 38.66 -1.70
CA ILE A 57 13.53 37.56 -1.34
C ILE A 57 14.99 38.03 -1.38
N VAL A 58 15.40 38.74 -2.42
CA VAL A 58 16.76 39.26 -2.56
C VAL A 58 17.07 40.22 -1.41
N LYS A 59 16.14 41.09 -1.04
CA LYS A 59 16.31 41.99 0.10
C LYS A 59 16.45 41.23 1.43
N GLU A 60 15.58 40.26 1.69
CA GLU A 60 15.54 39.54 2.97
C GLU A 60 16.72 38.58 3.14
N THR A 61 17.20 38.00 2.04
CA THR A 61 18.32 37.04 2.04
C THR A 61 19.68 37.71 1.82
N GLY A 62 19.71 39.04 1.69
CA GLY A 62 20.94 39.78 1.35
C GLY A 62 21.49 39.41 -0.03
N GLY A 63 20.65 38.92 -0.94
CA GLY A 63 21.02 38.49 -2.30
C GLY A 63 21.66 37.10 -2.40
N HIS A 64 21.77 36.38 -1.29
CA HIS A 64 22.51 35.12 -1.23
C HIS A 64 21.63 33.85 -1.36
N PHE A 65 20.34 33.99 -1.63
CA PHE A 65 19.46 32.82 -1.74
C PHE A 65 19.85 31.92 -2.93
N PRO A 66 20.24 30.65 -2.72
CA PRO A 66 20.73 29.77 -3.77
C PRO A 66 19.58 29.12 -4.58
N PHE A 67 18.69 29.93 -5.15
CA PHE A 67 17.47 29.47 -5.82
C PHE A 67 17.74 28.38 -6.86
N TYR A 68 18.68 28.59 -7.77
CA TYR A 68 18.97 27.64 -8.84
C TYR A 68 19.53 26.31 -8.34
N ALA A 69 20.31 26.33 -7.25
CA ALA A 69 20.79 25.10 -6.63
C ALA A 69 19.62 24.33 -6.01
N VAL A 70 18.77 25.00 -5.22
CA VAL A 70 17.59 24.35 -4.60
C VAL A 70 16.63 23.80 -5.65
N LEU A 71 16.34 24.57 -6.70
CA LEU A 71 15.50 24.13 -7.81
C LEU A 71 16.13 22.95 -8.54
N GLY A 72 17.43 22.99 -8.81
CA GLY A 72 18.17 21.90 -9.45
C GLY A 72 18.12 20.61 -8.65
N VAL A 73 18.26 20.68 -7.33
CA VAL A 73 18.14 19.50 -6.46
C VAL A 73 16.72 18.96 -6.45
N ASN A 74 15.70 19.81 -6.27
CA ASN A 74 14.31 19.36 -6.25
C ASN A 74 13.89 18.73 -7.58
N LEU A 75 14.26 19.33 -8.72
CA LEU A 75 14.00 18.75 -10.04
C LEU A 75 14.81 17.46 -10.26
N GLY A 76 16.06 17.42 -9.81
CA GLY A 76 16.89 16.22 -9.83
C GLY A 76 16.25 15.06 -9.08
N THR A 77 15.76 15.32 -7.86
CA THR A 77 15.01 14.36 -7.05
C THR A 77 13.72 13.94 -7.74
N ALA A 78 12.94 14.87 -8.31
CA ALA A 78 11.74 14.52 -9.04
C ALA A 78 12.04 13.61 -10.26
N ILE A 79 13.07 13.94 -11.05
CA ILE A 79 13.49 13.11 -12.19
C ILE A 79 13.95 11.73 -11.71
N TYR A 80 14.71 11.66 -10.62
CA TYR A 80 15.15 10.41 -10.01
C TYR A 80 13.95 9.53 -9.63
N GLU A 81 12.97 10.10 -8.92
CA GLU A 81 11.73 9.41 -8.53
C GLU A 81 10.93 8.92 -9.74
N LEU A 82 10.87 9.72 -10.81
CA LEU A 82 10.24 9.31 -12.06
C LEU A 82 10.95 8.12 -12.72
N ILE A 83 12.28 8.10 -12.69
CA ILE A 83 13.10 7.00 -13.22
C ILE A 83 12.85 5.73 -12.39
N ILE A 84 12.95 5.81 -11.07
CA ILE A 84 12.72 4.67 -10.17
C ILE A 84 11.28 4.16 -10.33
N ASN A 85 10.30 5.05 -10.41
CA ASN A 85 8.90 4.68 -10.66
C ASN A 85 8.75 3.88 -11.97
N ARG A 86 9.41 4.30 -13.06
CA ARG A 86 9.43 3.56 -14.33
C ARG A 86 10.13 2.21 -14.20
N VAL A 87 11.23 2.13 -13.44
CA VAL A 87 11.94 0.87 -13.19
C VAL A 87 11.07 -0.11 -12.41
N PHE A 88 10.43 0.33 -11.33
CA PHE A 88 9.52 -0.51 -10.53
C PHE A 88 8.30 -0.95 -11.34
N ASN A 89 7.70 -0.08 -12.15
CA ASN A 89 6.63 -0.48 -13.08
C ASN A 89 7.08 -1.56 -14.07
N ARG A 90 8.29 -1.45 -14.62
CA ARG A 90 8.86 -2.50 -15.49
C ARG A 90 9.09 -3.82 -14.74
N PHE A 91 9.52 -3.76 -13.48
CA PHE A 91 9.69 -4.97 -12.65
C PHE A 91 8.36 -5.61 -12.30
N LEU A 92 7.33 -4.81 -12.02
CA LEU A 92 5.96 -5.27 -11.79
C LEU A 92 5.41 -5.98 -13.04
N GLN A 93 5.57 -5.37 -14.22
CA GLN A 93 5.15 -5.97 -15.51
C GLN A 93 5.89 -7.29 -15.80
N LYS A 94 7.18 -7.37 -15.49
CA LYS A 94 8.01 -8.57 -15.68
C LYS A 94 7.88 -9.58 -14.52
N ARG A 95 7.05 -9.30 -13.50
CA ARG A 95 6.92 -10.07 -12.25
C ARG A 95 8.27 -10.44 -11.62
N LYS A 96 9.22 -9.51 -11.64
CA LYS A 96 10.54 -9.70 -11.01
C LYS A 96 10.57 -9.05 -9.64
N GLY A 97 11.10 -9.78 -8.65
CA GLY A 97 11.42 -9.19 -7.35
C GLY A 97 12.54 -8.16 -7.46
N VAL A 98 12.51 -7.16 -6.58
CA VAL A 98 13.63 -6.23 -6.39
C VAL A 98 14.59 -6.86 -5.37
N PHE A 99 15.89 -6.87 -5.66
CA PHE A 99 16.89 -7.33 -4.69
C PHE A 99 16.88 -6.44 -3.45
N SER A 100 16.90 -7.05 -2.26
CA SER A 100 16.81 -6.33 -0.97
C SER A 100 17.89 -5.24 -0.84
N VAL A 101 19.14 -5.57 -1.18
CA VAL A 101 20.28 -4.63 -1.11
C VAL A 101 20.07 -3.39 -2.00
N ALA A 102 19.49 -3.56 -3.19
CA ALA A 102 19.21 -2.45 -4.08
C ALA A 102 18.19 -1.46 -3.50
N ARG A 103 17.27 -1.94 -2.64
CA ARG A 103 16.30 -1.06 -1.96
C ARG A 103 16.98 -0.20 -0.90
N PHE A 104 17.93 -0.75 -0.13
CA PHE A 104 18.74 0.03 0.81
C PHE A 104 19.58 1.08 0.10
N GLY A 105 20.22 0.72 -1.03
CA GLY A 105 20.94 1.68 -1.87
C GLY A 105 20.03 2.79 -2.39
N ASN A 106 18.82 2.46 -2.81
CA ASN A 106 17.82 3.45 -3.20
C ASN A 106 17.44 4.39 -2.04
N VAL A 107 17.27 3.89 -0.81
CA VAL A 107 17.03 4.75 0.37
C VAL A 107 18.15 5.76 0.56
N LEU A 108 19.40 5.30 0.46
CA LEU A 108 20.56 6.16 0.65
C LEU A 108 20.54 7.30 -0.37
N ILE A 109 20.35 7.01 -1.65
CA ILE A 109 20.29 8.03 -2.71
C ILE A 109 19.13 9.02 -2.48
N GLU A 110 17.94 8.51 -2.14
CA GLU A 110 16.76 9.35 -1.89
C GLU A 110 17.00 10.34 -0.74
N ILE A 111 17.54 9.87 0.38
CA ILE A 111 17.77 10.69 1.57
C ILE A 111 18.93 11.66 1.37
N SER A 112 20.00 11.21 0.70
CA SER A 112 21.14 12.07 0.36
C SER A 112 20.76 13.24 -0.54
N SER A 113 19.62 13.20 -1.24
CA SER A 113 19.12 14.37 -1.97
C SER A 113 18.82 15.55 -1.04
N VAL A 114 18.32 15.29 0.17
CA VAL A 114 18.08 16.31 1.20
C VAL A 114 19.40 16.77 1.81
N GLY A 115 20.33 15.85 2.09
CA GLY A 115 21.67 16.21 2.55
C GLY A 115 22.39 17.12 1.54
N LEU A 116 22.29 16.81 0.25
CA LEU A 116 22.83 17.61 -0.85
C LEU A 116 22.13 18.97 -0.96
N LEU A 117 20.81 19.03 -0.78
CA LEU A 117 20.07 20.30 -0.70
C LEU A 117 20.60 21.18 0.45
N LEU A 118 20.78 20.62 1.64
CA LEU A 118 21.30 21.35 2.79
C LEU A 118 22.74 21.82 2.58
N TRP A 119 23.58 20.97 1.98
CA TRP A 119 24.96 21.29 1.67
C TRP A 119 25.10 22.50 0.73
N PHE A 120 24.32 22.54 -0.36
CA PHE A 120 24.28 23.72 -1.24
C PHE A 120 23.81 24.98 -0.51
N ASN A 121 22.83 24.86 0.37
CA ASN A 121 22.36 26.00 1.16
C ASN A 121 23.45 26.50 2.13
N ILE A 122 24.18 25.60 2.79
CA ILE A 122 25.27 25.97 3.70
C ILE A 122 26.34 26.79 2.97
N GLY A 123 26.69 26.43 1.73
CA GLY A 123 27.65 27.19 0.94
C GLY A 123 27.17 28.57 0.48
N ALA A 124 25.86 28.84 0.54
CA ALA A 124 25.28 30.08 0.04
C ALA A 124 25.13 31.16 1.12
N PHE A 125 24.90 30.77 2.38
CA PHE A 125 24.70 31.70 3.49
C PHE A 125 25.99 31.91 4.29
N ALA A 126 26.15 33.12 4.85
CA ALA A 126 27.33 33.46 5.66
C ALA A 126 27.45 32.65 6.97
N SER A 127 26.31 32.17 7.51
CA SER A 127 26.30 31.26 8.67
C SER A 127 25.69 29.91 8.28
N PRO A 128 26.39 28.78 8.51
CA PRO A 128 25.85 27.43 8.28
C PRO A 128 24.65 27.12 9.18
N LEU A 129 24.43 27.89 10.24
CA LEU A 129 23.29 27.70 11.14
C LEU A 129 21.96 28.05 10.44
N ILE A 130 21.95 28.98 9.49
CA ILE A 130 20.72 29.41 8.81
C ILE A 130 20.05 28.23 8.09
N PRO A 131 20.72 27.50 7.18
CA PRO A 131 20.13 26.31 6.56
C PRO A 131 19.81 25.17 7.54
N LEU A 132 20.67 24.95 8.53
CA LEU A 132 20.52 23.87 9.50
C LEU A 132 19.32 24.08 10.46
N TYR A 133 18.89 25.32 10.67
CA TYR A 133 17.63 25.63 11.37
C TYR A 133 16.46 25.91 10.42
N SER A 134 16.70 26.00 9.11
CA SER A 134 15.66 26.28 8.13
C SER A 134 14.64 25.13 7.98
N PRO A 135 13.45 25.43 7.41
CA PRO A 135 12.47 24.40 7.07
C PRO A 135 12.96 23.31 6.13
N ALA A 136 14.08 23.53 5.41
CA ALA A 136 14.65 22.53 4.49
C ALA A 136 14.95 21.20 5.19
N VAL A 137 15.36 21.24 6.46
CA VAL A 137 15.63 20.05 7.27
C VAL A 137 14.36 19.21 7.49
N LEU A 138 13.17 19.84 7.51
CA LEU A 138 11.90 19.12 7.68
C LEU A 138 11.56 18.23 6.48
N THR A 139 12.23 18.41 5.33
CA THR A 139 12.06 17.55 4.16
C THR A 139 12.41 16.09 4.45
N PHE A 140 13.31 15.81 5.41
CA PHE A 140 13.59 14.45 5.86
C PHE A 140 12.33 13.73 6.39
N PHE A 141 11.41 14.44 7.06
CA PHE A 141 10.17 13.83 7.54
C PHE A 141 9.26 13.35 6.41
N ILE A 142 9.30 13.98 5.23
CA ILE A 142 8.49 13.56 4.09
C ILE A 142 8.92 12.16 3.65
N PHE A 143 10.23 11.92 3.55
CA PHE A 143 10.74 10.59 3.23
C PHE A 143 10.50 9.58 4.34
N ILE A 144 10.64 9.95 5.62
CA ILE A 144 10.36 9.07 6.75
C ILE A 144 8.88 8.66 6.78
N ILE A 145 7.96 9.60 6.59
CA ILE A 145 6.53 9.32 6.55
C ILE A 145 6.21 8.41 5.36
N LEU A 146 6.76 8.70 4.19
CA LEU A 146 6.50 7.90 3.00
C LEU A 146 7.22 6.54 3.03
N SER A 147 8.24 6.35 3.88
CA SER A 147 8.89 5.04 4.07
C SER A 147 7.93 4.00 4.66
N VAL A 148 6.86 4.43 5.33
CA VAL A 148 5.77 3.55 5.84
C VAL A 148 5.19 2.69 4.71
N LEU A 149 5.05 3.26 3.50
CA LEU A 149 4.52 2.56 2.32
C LEU A 149 5.45 1.46 1.79
N ARG A 150 6.71 1.38 2.27
CA ARG A 150 7.60 0.26 1.92
C ARG A 150 7.20 -1.05 2.59
N LEU A 151 6.33 -1.00 3.61
CA LEU A 151 5.81 -2.14 4.38
C LEU A 151 6.91 -3.01 5.00
N GLU A 152 8.08 -2.42 5.26
CA GLU A 152 9.25 -3.10 5.80
C GLU A 152 9.88 -2.25 6.90
N PHE A 153 9.98 -2.84 8.09
CA PHE A 153 10.51 -2.19 9.29
C PHE A 153 11.94 -1.67 9.08
N TRP A 154 12.83 -2.56 8.62
CA TRP A 154 14.26 -2.24 8.50
C TRP A 154 14.53 -1.14 7.49
N LEU A 155 13.79 -1.07 6.37
CA LEU A 155 13.93 0.02 5.41
C LEU A 155 13.47 1.38 6.01
N SER A 156 12.43 1.39 6.84
CA SER A 156 11.96 2.63 7.48
C SER A 156 12.90 3.08 8.61
N ALA A 157 13.34 2.16 9.45
CA ALA A 157 14.33 2.46 10.49
C ALA A 157 15.65 2.97 9.87
N PHE A 158 16.09 2.34 8.78
CA PHE A 158 17.27 2.79 8.04
C PHE A 158 17.08 4.19 7.43
N THR A 159 15.89 4.51 6.94
CA THR A 159 15.57 5.86 6.43
C THR A 159 15.76 6.94 7.50
N GLY A 160 15.24 6.72 8.70
CA GLY A 160 15.42 7.64 9.83
C GLY A 160 16.87 7.72 10.31
N PHE A 161 17.58 6.59 10.31
CA PHE A 161 19.01 6.54 10.64
C PHE A 161 19.85 7.38 9.66
N VAL A 162 19.70 7.18 8.35
CA VAL A 162 20.44 7.93 7.34
C VAL A 162 20.13 9.42 7.43
N ALA A 163 18.86 9.80 7.58
CA ALA A 163 18.46 11.20 7.75
C ALA A 163 19.11 11.85 8.99
N GLY A 164 19.11 11.15 10.13
CA GLY A 164 19.76 11.61 11.35
C GLY A 164 21.28 11.70 11.22
N ALA A 165 21.90 10.70 10.59
CA ALA A 165 23.35 10.65 10.38
C ALA A 165 23.82 11.76 9.44
N GLU A 166 23.17 11.98 8.31
CA GLU A 166 23.52 13.03 7.36
C GLU A 166 23.42 14.42 7.98
N LEU A 167 22.32 14.71 8.70
CA LEU A 167 22.19 15.98 9.41
C LEU A 167 23.31 16.17 10.45
N LEU A 168 23.62 15.12 11.22
CA LEU A 168 24.63 15.20 12.26
C LEU A 168 26.04 15.41 11.67
N VAL A 169 26.35 14.73 10.57
CA VAL A 169 27.62 14.90 9.85
C VAL A 169 27.76 16.33 9.35
N LEU A 170 26.73 16.88 8.71
CA LEU A 170 26.75 18.28 8.26
C LEU A 170 26.93 19.25 9.45
N ALA A 171 26.25 19.00 10.58
CA ALA A 171 26.39 19.81 11.78
C ALA A 171 27.82 19.77 12.35
N ILE A 172 28.42 18.58 12.48
CA ILE A 172 29.79 18.42 13.01
C ILE A 172 30.83 19.08 12.11
N LEU A 173 30.68 18.99 10.79
CA LEU A 173 31.64 19.53 9.85
C LEU A 173 31.58 21.06 9.76
N TYR A 174 30.38 21.65 9.74
CA TYR A 174 30.19 23.06 9.41
C TYR A 174 29.98 23.98 10.61
N ILE A 175 29.43 23.52 11.73
CA ILE A 175 29.21 24.38 12.92
C ILE A 175 30.53 24.93 13.50
N PRO A 176 31.61 24.13 13.65
CA PRO A 176 32.88 24.65 14.18
C PRO A 176 33.51 25.74 13.31
N GLN A 177 33.14 25.80 12.03
CA GLN A 177 33.64 26.77 11.05
C GLN A 177 32.76 28.01 10.94
N ASN A 178 31.73 28.15 11.79
CA ASN A 178 30.77 29.25 11.69
C ASN A 178 31.42 30.60 12.04
N PRO A 179 31.48 31.56 11.10
CA PRO A 179 32.08 32.88 11.35
C PRO A 179 31.20 33.79 12.20
N ILE A 180 29.88 33.53 12.25
CA ILE A 180 28.90 34.41 12.89
C ILE A 180 28.14 33.60 13.95
N PRO A 181 28.62 33.57 15.21
CA PRO A 181 27.93 32.86 16.27
C PRO A 181 26.62 33.55 16.63
N MET A 182 25.60 32.74 16.97
CA MET A 182 24.37 33.26 17.58
C MET A 182 24.61 33.74 19.01
N PRO A 183 23.79 34.67 19.54
CA PRO A 183 23.95 35.20 20.89
C PRO A 183 23.90 34.14 22.01
N ILE A 184 23.17 33.05 21.78
CA ILE A 184 23.01 31.96 22.73
C ILE A 184 23.90 30.78 22.30
N ASN A 185 24.89 30.44 23.12
CA ASN A 185 25.87 29.38 22.87
C ASN A 185 25.27 28.01 22.53
N PHE A 186 24.08 27.70 23.06
CA PHE A 186 23.37 26.46 22.76
C PHE A 186 23.21 26.24 21.25
N PHE A 187 22.86 27.28 20.49
CA PHE A 187 22.62 27.15 19.05
C PHE A 187 23.90 27.09 18.21
N ASN A 188 25.05 27.46 18.79
CA ASN A 188 26.37 27.29 18.20
C ASN A 188 26.98 25.91 18.52
N SER A 189 26.30 25.11 19.33
CA SER A 189 26.76 23.76 19.67
C SER A 189 26.11 22.72 18.74
N VAL A 190 26.70 21.52 18.68
CA VAL A 190 26.12 20.37 17.95
C VAL A 190 24.92 19.78 18.71
N ALA A 191 24.70 20.16 19.98
CA ALA A 191 23.67 19.56 20.84
C ALA A 191 22.23 19.59 20.26
N PRO A 192 21.73 20.70 19.69
CA PRO A 192 20.39 20.73 19.10
C PRO A 192 20.26 19.79 17.91
N PHE A 193 21.36 19.55 17.19
CA PHE A 193 21.40 18.67 16.04
C PHE A 193 21.46 17.21 16.44
N ILE A 194 22.11 16.88 17.56
CA ILE A 194 22.00 15.55 18.17
C ILE A 194 20.53 15.24 18.49
N SER A 195 19.81 16.18 19.11
CA SER A 195 18.38 16.02 19.39
C SER A 195 17.56 15.83 18.11
N LYS A 196 17.78 16.63 17.06
CA LYS A 196 17.11 16.45 15.75
C LYS A 196 17.43 15.11 15.10
N SER A 197 18.69 14.67 15.14
CA SER A 197 19.10 13.38 14.57
C SER A 197 18.47 12.21 15.31
N LEU A 198 18.36 12.29 16.64
CA LEU A 198 17.61 11.31 17.43
C LEU A 198 16.13 11.32 17.08
N LEU A 199 15.51 12.50 16.90
CA LEU A 199 14.11 12.60 16.45
C LEU A 199 13.90 11.91 15.11
N PHE A 200 14.79 12.10 14.13
CA PHE A 200 14.70 11.40 12.84
C PHE A 200 14.87 9.89 12.97
N PHE A 201 15.84 9.45 13.78
CA PHE A 201 16.07 8.03 14.04
C PHE A 201 14.82 7.36 14.65
N PHE A 202 14.28 7.93 15.73
CA PHE A 202 13.07 7.39 16.37
C PHE A 202 11.82 7.51 15.49
N SER A 203 11.72 8.56 14.67
CA SER A 203 10.62 8.68 13.70
C SER A 203 10.69 7.59 12.63
N GLY A 204 11.89 7.20 12.19
CA GLY A 204 12.09 6.06 11.29
C GLY A 204 11.67 4.73 11.92
N ILE A 205 11.96 4.53 13.22
CA ILE A 205 11.49 3.35 13.96
C ILE A 205 9.96 3.36 14.06
N ALA A 206 9.37 4.48 14.46
CA ALA A 206 7.91 4.63 14.57
C ALA A 206 7.22 4.36 13.22
N ALA A 207 7.73 4.95 12.13
CA ALA A 207 7.28 4.68 10.77
C ALA A 207 7.38 3.19 10.41
N GLY A 208 8.48 2.53 10.80
CA GLY A 208 8.67 1.09 10.61
C GLY A 208 7.63 0.25 11.34
N LEU A 209 7.28 0.60 12.58
CA LEU A 209 6.24 -0.10 13.36
C LEU A 209 4.85 0.06 12.71
N VAL A 210 4.50 1.27 12.25
CA VAL A 210 3.27 1.52 11.49
C VAL A 210 3.28 0.71 10.19
N GLY A 211 4.42 0.63 9.50
CA GLY A 211 4.59 -0.20 8.30
C GLY A 211 4.33 -1.70 8.56
N ILE A 212 4.78 -2.25 9.70
CA ILE A 212 4.46 -3.63 10.11
C ILE A 212 2.95 -3.78 10.34
N GLN A 213 2.32 -2.84 11.03
CA GLN A 213 0.88 -2.86 11.30
C GLN A 213 0.09 -2.89 9.98
N LEU A 214 0.41 -2.00 9.04
CA LEU A 214 -0.22 -1.93 7.72
C LEU A 214 -0.01 -3.23 6.94
N LYS A 215 1.21 -3.79 6.96
CA LYS A 215 1.48 -5.08 6.32
C LYS A 215 0.61 -6.20 6.89
N ARG A 216 0.47 -6.28 8.22
CA ARG A 216 -0.38 -7.27 8.88
C ARG A 216 -1.84 -7.09 8.49
N SER A 217 -2.36 -5.86 8.52
CA SER A 217 -3.74 -5.55 8.11
C SER A 217 -4.01 -5.92 6.64
N LEU A 218 -3.06 -5.67 5.73
CA LEU A 218 -3.16 -6.09 4.33
C LEU A 218 -3.22 -7.61 4.20
N ILE A 219 -2.34 -8.34 4.89
CA ILE A 219 -2.35 -9.82 4.89
C ILE A 219 -3.68 -10.35 5.41
N SER A 220 -4.19 -9.81 6.52
CA SER A 220 -5.48 -10.21 7.10
C SER A 220 -6.67 -9.91 6.17
N ALA A 221 -6.66 -8.77 5.48
CA ALA A 221 -7.68 -8.45 4.48
C ALA A 221 -7.63 -9.41 3.29
N MET A 222 -6.43 -9.74 2.82
CA MET A 222 -6.24 -10.73 1.74
C MET A 222 -6.70 -12.13 2.16
N SER A 223 -6.41 -12.56 3.39
CA SER A 223 -6.86 -13.86 3.89
C SER A 223 -8.38 -13.91 4.06
N ALA A 224 -9.02 -12.83 4.52
CA ALA A 224 -10.47 -12.73 4.61
C ALA A 224 -11.15 -12.81 3.23
N VAL A 225 -10.56 -12.18 2.21
CA VAL A 225 -11.03 -12.30 0.82
C VAL A 225 -10.82 -13.72 0.29
N GLN A 226 -9.70 -14.36 0.60
CA GLN A 226 -9.46 -15.76 0.22
C GLN A 226 -10.43 -16.72 0.92
N GLU A 227 -10.75 -16.48 2.18
CA GLU A 227 -11.73 -17.27 2.92
C GLU A 227 -13.14 -17.07 2.35
N LYS A 228 -13.56 -15.84 2.05
CA LYS A 228 -14.81 -15.55 1.32
C LYS A 228 -14.81 -16.25 -0.05
N ASN A 229 -13.71 -16.21 -0.80
CA ASN A 229 -13.59 -16.89 -2.09
C ASN A 229 -13.51 -18.41 -1.97
N LYS A 230 -13.07 -18.96 -0.83
CA LYS A 230 -13.07 -20.39 -0.55
C LYS A 230 -14.45 -20.88 -0.14
N VAL A 231 -15.21 -20.06 0.59
CA VAL A 231 -16.63 -20.27 0.86
C VAL A 231 -17.40 -20.22 -0.46
N VAL A 232 -17.23 -19.15 -1.26
CA VAL A 232 -17.79 -19.04 -2.62
C VAL A 232 -17.23 -20.11 -3.57
N GLY A 233 -16.03 -20.65 -3.37
CA GLY A 233 -15.45 -21.71 -4.18
C GLY A 233 -15.95 -23.11 -3.79
N MET A 234 -16.30 -23.31 -2.52
CA MET A 234 -17.01 -24.51 -2.05
C MET A 234 -18.48 -24.48 -2.46
N PHE A 235 -19.10 -23.30 -2.57
CA PHE A 235 -20.47 -23.13 -3.09
C PHE A 235 -20.53 -23.01 -4.63
N GLY A 236 -19.51 -22.42 -5.24
CA GLY A 236 -19.44 -22.02 -6.65
C GLY A 236 -18.86 -23.07 -7.59
N GLN A 237 -18.54 -24.26 -7.09
CA GLN A 237 -18.43 -25.41 -7.99
C GLN A 237 -19.80 -25.82 -8.56
N TYR A 238 -20.92 -25.31 -8.00
CA TYR A 238 -22.26 -25.76 -8.38
C TYR A 238 -23.33 -24.65 -8.46
N VAL A 239 -23.06 -23.39 -8.09
CA VAL A 239 -24.07 -22.30 -8.18
C VAL A 239 -23.49 -20.91 -8.48
N SER A 240 -24.24 -20.09 -9.23
CA SER A 240 -23.89 -18.76 -9.76
C SER A 240 -23.80 -17.64 -8.71
N PRO A 241 -23.08 -16.53 -9.01
CA PRO A 241 -23.04 -15.33 -8.16
C PRO A 241 -24.42 -14.78 -7.79
N ASP A 242 -25.40 -14.83 -8.70
CA ASP A 242 -26.76 -14.34 -8.45
C ASP A 242 -27.47 -15.12 -7.32
N VAL A 243 -27.21 -16.43 -7.23
CA VAL A 243 -27.73 -17.26 -6.14
C VAL A 243 -26.98 -16.98 -4.84
N VAL A 244 -25.68 -16.69 -4.91
CA VAL A 244 -24.89 -16.28 -3.74
C VAL A 244 -25.38 -14.94 -3.19
N ASP A 245 -25.69 -13.98 -4.06
CA ASP A 245 -26.17 -12.65 -3.66
C ASP A 245 -27.56 -12.75 -3.00
N ARG A 246 -28.47 -13.58 -3.53
CA ARG A 246 -29.77 -13.89 -2.89
C ARG A 246 -29.63 -14.52 -1.50
N LEU A 247 -28.57 -15.27 -1.24
CA LEU A 247 -28.30 -15.84 0.09
C LEU A 247 -27.70 -14.81 1.07
N LEU A 248 -26.88 -13.89 0.57
CA LEU A 248 -26.27 -12.84 1.39
C LEU A 248 -27.29 -11.79 1.84
N GLU A 249 -28.36 -11.59 1.08
CA GLU A 249 -29.49 -10.73 1.44
C GLU A 249 -30.33 -11.29 2.61
N GLN A 250 -30.30 -12.60 2.89
CA GLN A 250 -31.05 -13.24 3.99
C GLN A 250 -30.38 -13.10 5.37
N LYS A 251 -29.29 -12.35 5.50
CA LYS A 251 -28.56 -12.26 6.75
C LYS A 251 -29.21 -11.25 7.70
N ASN A 252 -29.92 -11.73 8.73
CA ASN A 252 -29.90 -11.08 10.06
C ASN A 252 -30.49 -11.92 11.21
N GLU A 253 -29.80 -11.75 12.34
CA GLU A 253 -30.13 -12.07 13.74
C GLU A 253 -29.90 -13.50 14.27
N SER A 254 -28.79 -13.62 15.00
CA SER A 254 -28.39 -14.78 15.79
C SER A 254 -29.17 -14.80 17.11
N PHE A 255 -30.31 -15.50 17.15
CA PHE A 255 -30.98 -15.85 18.40
C PHE A 255 -30.80 -17.33 18.70
N SER A 256 -30.28 -17.64 19.90
CA SER A 256 -30.20 -19.00 20.43
C SER A 256 -31.52 -19.35 21.13
N GLU A 257 -32.52 -19.76 20.36
CA GLU A 257 -33.78 -20.29 20.88
C GLU A 257 -34.07 -21.68 20.34
N PHE A 258 -34.66 -22.55 21.17
CA PHE A 258 -35.19 -23.83 20.73
C PHE A 258 -36.54 -23.61 20.04
N LYS A 259 -36.56 -23.67 18.71
CA LYS A 259 -37.79 -23.60 17.90
C LYS A 259 -38.07 -24.95 17.23
N ARG A 260 -39.35 -25.30 17.11
CA ARG A 260 -39.78 -26.41 16.26
C ARG A 260 -39.69 -25.93 14.82
N VAL A 261 -38.81 -26.57 14.05
CA VAL A 261 -38.59 -26.26 12.63
C VAL A 261 -38.89 -27.48 11.77
N CYS A 262 -39.31 -27.25 10.54
CA CYS A 262 -39.33 -28.28 9.51
C CYS A 262 -38.07 -28.17 8.66
N VAL A 263 -37.37 -29.29 8.46
CA VAL A 263 -36.18 -29.34 7.61
C VAL A 263 -36.54 -30.12 6.34
N MET A 264 -36.32 -29.49 5.18
CA MET A 264 -36.47 -30.12 3.88
C MET A 264 -35.10 -30.40 3.29
N PHE A 265 -34.89 -31.63 2.82
CA PHE A 265 -33.77 -32.00 1.97
C PHE A 265 -34.27 -32.23 0.56
N LEU A 266 -33.63 -31.59 -0.41
CA LEU A 266 -33.89 -31.77 -1.82
C LEU A 266 -32.62 -32.28 -2.49
N ASP A 267 -32.78 -33.21 -3.43
CA ASP A 267 -31.71 -33.80 -4.24
C ASP A 267 -32.22 -34.14 -5.64
N ILE A 268 -31.40 -33.93 -6.67
CA ILE A 268 -31.76 -34.14 -8.07
C ILE A 268 -31.45 -35.60 -8.45
N ARG A 269 -32.51 -36.33 -8.82
CA ARG A 269 -32.38 -37.72 -9.27
C ARG A 269 -31.42 -37.86 -10.47
N ASN A 270 -30.53 -38.85 -10.40
CA ASN A 270 -29.56 -39.20 -11.46
C ASN A 270 -28.60 -38.07 -11.85
N PHE A 271 -28.37 -37.09 -10.99
CA PHE A 271 -27.50 -35.97 -11.31
C PHE A 271 -26.04 -36.38 -11.55
N THR A 272 -25.50 -37.33 -10.78
CA THR A 272 -24.12 -37.82 -10.97
C THR A 272 -23.88 -38.31 -12.40
N ARG A 273 -24.83 -39.08 -12.97
CA ARG A 273 -24.74 -39.58 -14.35
C ARG A 273 -24.92 -38.46 -15.39
N PHE A 274 -25.66 -37.41 -15.03
CA PHE A 274 -25.86 -36.22 -15.85
C PHE A 274 -24.60 -35.35 -15.92
N SER A 275 -23.87 -35.21 -14.80
CA SER A 275 -22.68 -34.36 -14.67
C SER A 275 -21.43 -34.99 -15.27
N GLU A 276 -21.26 -36.33 -15.17
CA GLU A 276 -20.12 -37.06 -15.77
C GLU A 276 -20.03 -36.96 -17.30
N LYS A 277 -21.15 -36.69 -17.98
CA LYS A 277 -21.24 -36.68 -19.44
C LYS A 277 -21.21 -35.27 -20.05
N ARG A 278 -21.06 -34.23 -19.23
CA ARG A 278 -21.20 -32.83 -19.68
C ARG A 278 -20.02 -31.98 -19.22
N PRO A 279 -19.69 -30.93 -20.00
CA PRO A 279 -18.71 -29.96 -19.56
C PRO A 279 -19.22 -29.20 -18.32
N PRO A 280 -18.32 -28.79 -17.40
CA PRO A 280 -18.70 -28.16 -16.13
C PRO A 280 -19.62 -26.94 -16.28
N GLY A 281 -19.46 -26.14 -17.35
CA GLY A 281 -20.31 -24.97 -17.61
C GLY A 281 -21.79 -25.34 -17.79
N GLU A 282 -22.08 -26.38 -18.58
CA GLU A 282 -23.46 -26.84 -18.80
C GLU A 282 -24.11 -27.41 -17.54
N VAL A 283 -23.31 -28.04 -16.67
CA VAL A 283 -23.80 -28.58 -15.39
C VAL A 283 -24.16 -27.44 -14.44
N ILE A 284 -23.35 -26.39 -14.41
CA ILE A 284 -23.59 -25.19 -13.61
C ILE A 284 -24.82 -24.44 -14.11
N ASP A 285 -24.97 -24.25 -15.41
CA ASP A 285 -26.14 -23.59 -16.00
C ASP A 285 -27.45 -24.33 -15.67
N TYR A 286 -27.40 -25.66 -15.71
CA TYR A 286 -28.54 -26.51 -15.32
C TYR A 286 -28.91 -26.36 -13.84
N LEU A 287 -27.92 -26.37 -12.94
CA LEU A 287 -28.17 -26.17 -11.50
C LEU A 287 -28.70 -24.77 -11.21
N ASN A 288 -28.16 -23.74 -11.85
CA ASN A 288 -28.64 -22.35 -11.70
C ASN A 288 -30.08 -22.20 -12.14
N TYR A 289 -30.43 -22.79 -13.28
CA TYR A 289 -31.80 -22.78 -13.75
C TYR A 289 -32.75 -23.43 -12.74
N ILE A 290 -32.41 -24.59 -12.19
CA ILE A 290 -33.28 -25.28 -11.23
C ILE A 290 -33.33 -24.55 -9.89
N PHE A 291 -32.17 -24.19 -9.32
CA PHE A 291 -32.09 -23.59 -8.00
C PHE A 291 -32.70 -22.19 -7.95
N SER A 292 -32.58 -21.36 -8.99
CA SER A 292 -33.27 -20.05 -9.03
C SER A 292 -34.78 -20.19 -8.80
N HIS A 293 -35.42 -21.12 -9.48
CA HIS A 293 -36.86 -21.38 -9.32
C HIS A 293 -37.19 -21.99 -7.96
N LEU A 294 -36.39 -22.95 -7.48
CA LEU A 294 -36.66 -23.62 -6.21
C LEU A 294 -36.45 -22.71 -5.00
N ILE A 295 -35.44 -21.83 -5.04
CA ILE A 295 -35.18 -20.84 -3.99
C ILE A 295 -36.35 -19.85 -3.91
N ASP A 296 -36.88 -19.41 -5.05
CA ASP A 296 -38.03 -18.52 -5.09
C ASP A 296 -39.27 -19.19 -4.47
N ILE A 297 -39.49 -20.49 -4.73
CA ILE A 297 -40.56 -21.26 -4.09
C ILE A 297 -40.36 -21.37 -2.57
N VAL A 298 -39.15 -21.72 -2.12
CA VAL A 298 -38.83 -21.82 -0.69
C VAL A 298 -39.07 -20.49 0.02
N ASN A 299 -38.66 -19.37 -0.59
CA ASN A 299 -38.85 -18.04 -0.04
C ASN A 299 -40.33 -17.62 0.00
N VAL A 300 -41.11 -17.93 -1.04
CA VAL A 300 -42.58 -17.68 -1.06
C VAL A 300 -43.29 -18.40 0.08
N HIS A 301 -42.77 -19.56 0.51
CA HIS A 301 -43.30 -20.34 1.62
C HIS A 301 -42.62 -20.06 2.97
N ASN A 302 -41.98 -18.88 3.14
CA ASN A 302 -41.31 -18.46 4.37
C ASN A 302 -40.24 -19.46 4.86
N GLY A 303 -39.62 -20.18 3.93
CA GLY A 303 -38.47 -21.03 4.18
C GLY A 303 -37.16 -20.30 3.93
N MET A 304 -36.10 -20.77 4.58
CA MET A 304 -34.74 -20.29 4.40
C MET A 304 -33.85 -21.42 3.91
N ILE A 305 -33.00 -21.14 2.92
CA ILE A 305 -31.96 -22.07 2.50
C ILE A 305 -30.83 -22.06 3.54
N ASN A 306 -30.63 -23.19 4.23
CA ASN A 306 -29.59 -23.30 5.24
C ASN A 306 -28.23 -23.67 4.63
N LYS A 307 -28.20 -24.63 3.68
CA LYS A 307 -26.97 -25.04 2.98
C LYS A 307 -27.25 -25.83 1.70
N PHE A 308 -26.35 -25.75 0.74
CA PHE A 308 -26.33 -26.62 -0.44
C PHE A 308 -25.56 -27.92 -0.16
N LEU A 309 -25.92 -28.98 -0.88
CA LEU A 309 -25.40 -30.35 -0.74
C LEU A 309 -25.00 -30.92 -2.11
N GLY A 310 -24.32 -30.13 -2.95
CA GLY A 310 -23.94 -30.53 -4.30
C GLY A 310 -25.09 -30.36 -5.29
N ASP A 311 -25.78 -31.46 -5.60
CA ASP A 311 -26.95 -31.57 -6.48
C ASP A 311 -28.29 -31.28 -5.81
N GLY A 312 -28.22 -30.87 -4.55
CA GLY A 312 -29.36 -30.60 -3.70
C GLY A 312 -29.13 -29.45 -2.72
N PHE A 313 -30.13 -29.20 -1.87
CA PHE A 313 -30.02 -28.25 -0.78
C PHE A 313 -30.89 -28.63 0.42
N MET A 314 -30.56 -28.05 1.57
CA MET A 314 -31.31 -28.11 2.80
C MET A 314 -32.01 -26.77 3.04
N ALA A 315 -33.32 -26.80 3.20
CA ALA A 315 -34.14 -25.66 3.60
C ALA A 315 -34.73 -25.87 5.00
N VAL A 316 -34.96 -24.77 5.71
CA VAL A 316 -35.56 -24.75 7.04
C VAL A 316 -36.77 -23.83 7.01
N PHE A 317 -37.90 -24.32 7.53
CA PHE A 317 -39.14 -23.57 7.64
C PHE A 317 -39.49 -23.38 9.13
N GLY A 318 -39.95 -22.18 9.50
CA GLY A 318 -40.26 -21.82 10.90
C GLY A 318 -39.14 -21.05 11.63
N ALA A 319 -38.12 -20.55 10.92
CA ALA A 319 -37.11 -19.63 11.43
C ALA A 319 -36.70 -18.64 10.31
N PRO A 320 -36.62 -17.31 10.53
CA PRO A 320 -36.73 -16.57 11.78
C PRO A 320 -38.13 -15.97 12.04
N ILE A 321 -39.01 -15.94 11.04
CA ILE A 321 -40.36 -15.39 11.14
C ILE A 321 -41.29 -16.54 11.52
N SER A 322 -41.86 -16.47 12.73
CA SER A 322 -42.98 -17.32 13.10
C SER A 322 -44.25 -16.72 12.49
N ASP A 323 -44.83 -17.38 11.50
CA ASP A 323 -46.27 -17.26 11.31
C ASP A 323 -46.91 -18.07 12.44
N GLY A 324 -47.29 -17.35 13.49
CA GLY A 324 -48.15 -17.88 14.53
C GLY A 324 -49.41 -18.43 13.87
N GLY A 325 -49.76 -19.68 14.22
CA GLY A 325 -51.04 -20.26 13.87
C GLY A 325 -52.22 -19.48 14.43
#